data_AF-A0A544UTD9-F1
#
_entry.id   AF-A0A544UTD9-F1
#
_cell.length_a   1.000
_cell.length_b   1.000
_cell.length_c   1.000
_cell.angle_alpha   90.00
_cell.angle_beta   90.00
_cell.angle_gamma   90.00
#
_symmetry.space_group_name_H-M   'P 1'
#
loop_
_entity.id
_entity.type
_entity.pdbx_description
1 polymer ?
#
loop_
_entity_poly.entity_id
_entity_poly.type
_entity_poly.pdbx_seq_one_letter_code
_entity_poly.pdbx_strand_id
1 'polypeptide(L)' 'MFWQHHCAEINNEDVTLFAGAGIVNSSLQDSEFNEISVKLTTMLDAMGLKEN' A
#
# COMPACT_ATOMS: atom_id res chain seq x y z
N MET A 1 -8.60 -16.65 -3.62
CA MET A 1 -7.87 -15.71 -2.75
C MET A 1 -7.04 -14.83 -3.68
N PHE A 2 -7.63 -13.74 -4.16
CA PHE A 2 -7.02 -12.86 -5.16
C PHE A 2 -6.17 -11.81 -4.45
N TRP A 3 -4.88 -11.78 -4.74
CA TRP A 3 -3.96 -10.76 -4.27
C TRP A 3 -4.27 -9.45 -5.01
N GLN A 4 -4.96 -8.52 -4.35
CA GLN A 4 -5.17 -7.16 -4.87
C GLN A 4 -3.88 -6.37 -4.63
N HIS A 5 -3.10 -6.14 -5.70
CA HIS A 5 -1.94 -5.27 -5.69
C HIS A 5 -2.34 -3.90 -6.27
N HIS A 6 -2.14 -2.82 -5.51
CA HIS A 6 -2.44 -1.44 -5.93
C HIS A 6 -3.90 -1.20 -6.32
N CYS A 7 -4.81 -1.43 -5.38
CA CYS A 7 -6.20 -1.01 -5.55
C CYS A 7 -6.55 0.06 -4.54
N ALA A 8 -7.32 1.05 -5.00
CA ALA A 8 -7.94 2.06 -4.18
C ALA A 8 -9.45 1.94 -4.37
N GLU A 9 -10.19 1.91 -3.27
CA GLU A 9 -11.63 2.10 -3.30
C GLU A 9 -11.91 3.57 -2.99
N ILE A 10 -12.66 4.24 -3.87
CA ILE A 10 -12.99 5.67 -3.75
C ILE A 10 -14.49 5.76 -3.47
N ASN A 11 -14.85 6.32 -2.32
CA ASN A 11 -16.23 6.55 -1.91
C ASN A 11 -16.40 8.04 -1.57
N ASN A 12 -17.00 8.81 -2.49
CA ASN A 12 -17.10 10.26 -2.43
C ASN A 12 -15.73 10.95 -2.25
N GLU A 13 -15.45 11.45 -1.04
CA GLU A 13 -14.23 12.16 -0.67
C GLU A 13 -13.25 11.26 0.10
N ASP A 14 -13.66 10.03 0.42
CA ASP A 14 -12.85 9.06 1.13
C ASP A 14 -12.15 8.11 0.16
N VAL A 15 -10.87 7.85 0.43
CA VAL A 15 -10.05 6.91 -0.34
C VAL A 15 -9.51 5.83 0.60
N THR A 16 -9.84 4.57 0.32
CA THR A 16 -9.29 3.41 1.02
C THR A 16 -8.25 2.72 0.14
N LEU A 17 -6.99 2.73 0.56
CA LEU A 17 -5.87 2.09 -0.14
C LEU A 17 -5.56 0.72 0.46
N PHE A 18 -5.36 -0.27 -0.40
CA PHE A 18 -4.97 -1.62 0.01
C PHE A 18 -3.55 -1.93 -0.46
N ALA A 19 -2.68 -2.30 0.48
CA ALA A 19 -1.34 -2.79 0.20
C ALA A 19 -1.02 -3.98 1.11
N GLY A 20 -0.31 -4.96 0.57
CA GLY A 20 0.14 -6.14 1.31
C GLY A 20 1.57 -6.50 0.95
N ALA A 21 2.20 -7.25 1.85
CA ALA A 21 3.48 -7.90 1.63
C ALA A 21 3.37 -9.41 1.87
N GLY A 22 4.17 -10.17 1.13
CA GLY A 22 4.18 -11.62 1.21
C GLY A 22 5.10 -12.09 2.32
N ILE A 23 4.55 -12.42 3.49
CA ILE A 23 5.36 -12.88 4.63
C ILE A 23 5.92 -14.27 4.35
N VAL A 24 7.25 -14.39 4.37
CA VAL A 24 7.99 -15.67 4.30
C VAL A 24 8.74 -15.91 5.61
N ASN A 25 9.24 -17.13 5.83
CA ASN A 25 9.87 -17.53 7.10
C ASN A 25 11.17 -16.74 7.45
N SER A 26 11.73 -16.01 6.47
CA SER A 26 12.88 -15.11 6.64
C SER A 26 12.48 -13.63 6.65
N SER A 27 11.19 -13.31 6.61
CA SER A 27 10.71 -11.93 6.59
C SER A 27 10.99 -11.25 7.93
N LEU A 28 11.49 -10.02 7.84
CA LEU A 28 11.67 -9.14 8.99
C LEU A 28 10.53 -8.12 9.00
N GLN A 29 9.93 -7.89 10.17
CA GLN A 29 8.80 -6.98 10.32
C GLN A 29 9.06 -5.60 9.69
N ASP A 30 10.25 -5.04 9.92
CA ASP A 30 10.63 -3.74 9.37
C ASP A 30 10.78 -3.75 7.85
N SER A 31 11.25 -4.85 7.27
CA SER A 31 11.42 -5.01 5.82
C SER A 31 10.07 -5.06 5.11
N GLU A 32 9.13 -5.85 5.64
CA GLU A 32 7.79 -6.00 5.08
C GLU A 32 6.98 -4.71 5.25
N PHE A 33 7.13 -4.04 6.40
CA PHE A 33 6.49 -2.75 6.65
C PHE A 33 7.01 -1.65 5.70
N ASN A 34 8.32 -1.63 5.44
CA ASN A 34 8.92 -0.73 4.46
C ASN A 34 8.40 -1.01 3.04
N GLU A 35 8.28 -2.29 2.64
CA GLU A 35 7.72 -2.67 1.35
C GLU A 35 6.26 -2.19 1.19
N ILE A 36 5.43 -2.37 2.22
CA ILE A 36 4.05 -1.89 2.24
C ILE A 36 4.01 -0.36 2.15
N SER A 37 4.86 0.33 2.92
CA SER A 37 4.92 1.79 2.96
C SER A 37 5.30 2.39 1.61
N VAL A 38 6.26 1.79 0.91
CA VAL A 38 6.65 2.23 -0.45
C VAL A 38 5.47 2.09 -1.42
N LYS A 39 4.77 0.95 -1.41
CA LYS A 39 3.60 0.71 -2.27
C LYS A 39 2.47 1.71 -2.01
N LEU A 40 2.16 1.98 -0.74
CA LEU A 40 1.16 2.98 -0.37
C LEU A 40 1.58 4.38 -0.79
N THR A 41 2.85 4.74 -0.58
CA THR A 41 3.38 6.05 -0.96
C THR A 41 3.28 6.27 -2.47
N THR A 42 3.54 5.25 -3.30
CA THR A 42 3.36 5.35 -4.76
C THR A 42 1.92 5.64 -5.13
N MET A 43 0.95 5.01 -4.47
CA MET A 43 -0.48 5.28 -4.73
C MET A 43 -0.91 6.68 -4.25
N LEU A 44 -0.43 7.11 -3.09
CA LEU A 44 -0.67 8.47 -2.58
C LEU A 44 -0.08 9.54 -3.50
N ASP A 45 1.12 9.29 -4.04
CA ASP A 45 1.78 10.16 -5.02
C ASP A 45 0.99 10.25 -6.33
N ALA A 46 0.54 9.11 -6.86
CA ALA A 46 -0.30 9.05 -8.06
C ALA A 46 -1.66 9.78 -7.88
N MET A 47 -2.17 9.82 -6.64
CA MET A 47 -3.39 10.55 -6.28
C MET A 47 -3.15 12.04 -5.99
N GLY A 48 -1.89 12.49 -5.96
CA GLY A 48 -1.54 13.87 -5.62
C GLY A 48 -1.77 14.21 -4.14
N LEU A 49 -1.85 13.19 -3.27
CA LEU A 49 -2.12 13.32 -1.83
C LEU A 49 -0.85 13.26 -0.97
N LYS A 50 0.31 13.09 -1.58
CA LYS A 50 1.59 13.08 -0.87
C LYS A 50 2.01 14.52 -0.54
N GLU A 51 2.01 14.87 0.74
CA GLU A 51 2.66 16.09 1.21
C GLU A 51 4.20 15.93 1.14
N ASN A 52 4.89 16.95 0.63
CA ASN A 52 6.35 17.01 0.51
C ASN A 52 7.03 17.20 1.87
#